data_AF-A0A843EBL2-F1
#
_entry.id   AF-A0A843EBL2-F1
#
_cell.length_a   1.000
_cell.length_b   1.000
_cell.length_c   1.000
_cell.angle_alpha   90.00
_cell.angle_beta   90.00
_cell.angle_gamma   90.00
#
_symmetry.space_group_name_H-M   'P 1'
#
loop_
_entity.id
_entity.type
_entity.pdbx_description
1 polymer ?
#
loop_
_entity_poly.entity_id
_entity_poly.type
_entity_poly.pdbx_seq_one_letter_code
_entity_poly.pdbx_strand_id
1 'polypeptide(L)' 'MGMISYYLGQAAALAAVIVLAVAVIWEANHLIDWTITLYNAHGDGSLVSYLRFHAYTYMDWLFGDVFGWTLT' A
#
# COMPACT_ATOMS: atom_id res chain seq x y z
N MET A 1 1.48 4.38 -38.89
CA MET A 1 2.52 4.19 -37.86
C MET A 1 3.61 3.30 -38.44
N GLY A 2 4.89 3.63 -38.24
CA GLY A 2 6.00 2.78 -38.69
C GLY A 2 6.19 1.59 -37.75
N MET A 3 6.78 0.49 -38.24
CA MET A 3 7.01 -0.72 -37.42
C MET A 3 7.75 -0.42 -36.11
N ILE A 4 8.75 0.48 -36.15
CA ILE A 4 9.49 0.90 -34.95
C ILE A 4 8.57 1.54 -33.90
N SER A 5 7.70 2.47 -34.32
CA SER A 5 6.75 3.11 -33.40
C SER A 5 5.75 2.13 -32.78
N TYR A 6 5.38 1.08 -33.51
CA TYR A 6 4.50 0.02 -33.00
C TYR A 6 5.19 -0.78 -31.89
N TYR A 7 6.41 -1.27 -32.13
CA TYR A 7 7.14 -2.05 -31.13
C TYR A 7 7.50 -1.24 -29.88
N LEU A 8 7.84 0.05 -30.03
CA LEU A 8 8.06 0.93 -28.89
C LEU A 8 6.79 1.10 -28.04
N GLY A 9 5.63 1.25 -28.67
CA GLY A 9 4.35 1.31 -27.96
C GLY A 9 4.05 0.02 -27.18
N GLN A 10 4.30 -1.14 -27.78
CA GLN A 10 4.13 -2.44 -27.12
C GLN A 10 5.07 -2.61 -25.92
N ALA A 11 6.35 -2.25 -26.09
CA ALA A 11 7.33 -2.30 -25.00
C ALA A 11 6.96 -1.37 -23.85
N ALA A 12 6.50 -0.15 -24.13
CA ALA A 12 6.05 0.80 -23.12
C ALA A 12 4.83 0.27 -22.35
N ALA A 13 3.84 -0.29 -23.05
CA ALA A 13 2.68 -0.91 -22.42
C ALA A 13 3.07 -2.08 -21.51
N LEU A 14 3.96 -2.96 -21.98
CA LEU A 14 4.46 -4.08 -21.18
C LEU A 14 5.22 -3.61 -19.94
N ALA A 15 6.07 -2.58 -20.07
CA ALA A 15 6.77 -1.99 -18.95
C ALA A 15 5.79 -1.43 -17.89
N ALA A 16 4.74 -0.72 -18.33
CA ALA A 16 3.72 -0.21 -17.43
C ALA A 16 2.98 -1.34 -16.68
N VAL A 17 2.66 -2.44 -17.37
CA VAL A 17 2.04 -3.62 -16.74
C VAL A 17 2.97 -4.26 -15.71
N ILE A 18 4.27 -4.39 -16.02
CA ILE A 18 5.26 -4.94 -15.08
C ILE A 18 5.35 -4.06 -13.83
N VAL A 19 5.43 -2.74 -13.99
CA VAL A 19 5.46 -1.80 -12.86
C VAL A 19 4.22 -1.95 -11.99
N LEU A 20 3.04 -2.02 -12.62
CA LEU A 20 1.78 -2.23 -11.89
C LEU A 20 1.77 -3.57 -11.15
N ALA A 21 2.22 -4.65 -11.78
CA ALA A 21 2.29 -5.97 -11.14
C ALA A 21 3.23 -5.97 -9.93
N VAL A 22 4.41 -5.36 -10.04
CA VAL A 22 5.35 -5.21 -8.94
C VAL A 22 4.73 -4.40 -7.80
N ALA A 23 4.05 -3.29 -8.12
CA ALA A 23 3.37 -2.47 -7.11
C ALA A 23 2.29 -3.27 -6.36
N VAL A 24 1.44 -4.02 -7.08
CA VAL A 24 0.40 -4.86 -6.46
C VAL A 24 1.00 -5.95 -5.56
N ILE A 25 2.06 -6.62 -6.02
CA ILE A 25 2.75 -7.64 -5.22
C ILE A 25 3.36 -7.02 -3.96
N TRP A 26 3.98 -5.85 -4.10
CA TRP A 26 4.57 -5.14 -2.97
C TRP A 26 3.51 -4.72 -1.95
N GLU A 27 2.42 -4.10 -2.39
CA GLU A 27 1.30 -3.70 -1.51
C GLU A 27 0.68 -4.90 -0.79
N ALA A 28 0.49 -6.02 -1.51
CA ALA A 28 -0.04 -7.24 -0.90
C ALA A 28 0.87 -7.79 0.21
N ASN A 29 2.18 -7.87 -0.04
CA ASN A 29 3.14 -8.30 0.97
C ASN A 29 3.21 -7.32 2.14
N HIS A 30 3.18 -6.01 1.86
CA HIS A 30 3.19 -4.97 2.89
C HIS A 30 1.98 -5.08 3.82
N LEU A 31 0.78 -5.32 3.27
CA LEU A 31 -0.43 -5.55 4.06
C LEU A 31 -0.32 -6.81 4.95
N ILE A 32 0.24 -7.89 4.41
CA ILE A 32 0.45 -9.13 5.18
C ILE A 32 1.40 -8.88 6.35
N ASP A 33 2.54 -8.23 6.11
CA ASP A 33 3.53 -7.94 7.15
C ASP A 33 2.95 -7.06 8.26
N TRP A 34 2.15 -6.06 7.90
CA TRP A 34 1.47 -5.20 8.86
C TRP A 34 0.42 -5.93 9.68
N THR A 35 -0.42 -6.75 9.05
CA THR A 35 -1.44 -7.52 9.77
C THR A 35 -0.82 -8.49 10.78
N ILE A 36 0.30 -9.13 10.43
CA ILE A 36 1.08 -9.96 11.35
C ILE A 36 1.66 -9.12 12.49
N THR A 37 2.25 -7.96 12.17
CA THR A 37 2.84 -7.05 13.16
C THR A 37 1.79 -6.58 14.17
N LEU A 38 0.61 -6.17 13.70
CA LEU A 38 -0.49 -5.71 14.54
C LEU A 38 -1.09 -6.84 15.37
N TYR A 39 -1.19 -8.05 14.81
CA TYR A 39 -1.59 -9.22 15.57
C TYR A 39 -0.63 -9.50 16.73
N ASN A 40 0.69 -9.45 16.47
CA ASN A 40 1.70 -9.69 17.49
C ASN A 40 1.74 -8.59 18.57
N ALA A 41 1.46 -7.34 18.22
CA ALA A 41 1.52 -6.20 19.13
C ALA A 41 0.22 -5.99 19.95
N HIS A 42 -0.94 -6.23 19.32
CA HIS A 42 -2.25 -5.83 19.86
C HIS A 42 -3.27 -6.98 19.90
N GLY A 43 -2.92 -8.17 19.41
CA GLY A 43 -3.83 -9.32 19.34
C GLY A 43 -4.86 -9.25 18.20
N ASP A 44 -4.84 -8.18 17.38
CA ASP A 44 -5.75 -7.96 16.27
C ASP A 44 -4.99 -7.62 14.98
N GLY A 45 -4.90 -8.60 14.08
CA GLY A 45 -4.33 -8.48 12.74
C GLY A 45 -5.37 -8.31 11.64
N SER A 46 -6.59 -7.88 11.96
CA SER A 46 -7.61 -7.66 10.95
C SER A 46 -7.25 -6.51 10.01
N LEU A 47 -7.78 -6.56 8.78
CA LEU A 47 -7.64 -5.45 7.83
C LEU A 47 -8.23 -4.14 8.39
N VAL A 48 -9.28 -4.24 9.21
CA VAL A 48 -9.89 -3.08 9.88
C VAL A 48 -8.92 -2.44 10.88
N SER A 49 -8.24 -3.26 11.69
CA SER A 49 -7.19 -2.78 12.60
C SER A 49 -6.07 -2.09 11.83
N TYR A 50 -5.58 -2.71 10.75
CA TYR A 50 -4.59 -2.08 9.87
C TYR A 50 -5.02 -0.69 9.37
N LEU A 51 -6.22 -0.57 8.80
CA LEU A 51 -6.72 0.70 8.28
C LEU A 51 -6.85 1.77 9.38
N ARG A 52 -7.27 1.37 10.59
CA ARG A 52 -7.35 2.29 11.75
C ARG A 52 -5.96 2.80 12.15
N PHE A 53 -4.98 1.91 12.29
CA PHE A 53 -3.60 2.27 12.63
C PHE A 53 -2.96 3.16 11.56
N HIS A 54 -3.19 2.84 10.28
CA HIS A 54 -2.66 3.62 9.17
C HIS A 54 -3.26 5.02 9.12
N ALA A 55 -4.60 5.12 9.26
CA ALA A 55 -5.29 6.41 9.30
C ALA A 55 -4.84 7.24 10.52
N TYR A 56 -4.68 6.62 11.68
CA TYR A 56 -4.19 7.29 12.89
C TYR A 56 -2.79 7.88 12.66
N THR A 57 -1.86 7.05 12.19
CA THR A 57 -0.47 7.46 11.92
C THR A 57 -0.41 8.59 10.90
N TYR A 58 -1.25 8.53 9.86
CA TYR A 58 -1.31 9.59 8.84
C TYR A 58 -1.86 10.90 9.40
N MET A 59 -2.93 10.85 10.21
CA MET A 59 -3.50 12.04 10.83
C MET A 59 -2.54 12.67 11.83
N ASP A 60 -1.89 11.86 12.67
CA ASP A 60 -0.85 12.32 13.60
C ASP A 60 0.32 12.97 12.86
N TRP A 61 0.81 12.33 11.78
CA TRP A 61 1.89 12.90 10.96
C TRP A 61 1.50 14.21 10.26
N LEU A 62 0.27 14.31 9.74
CA LEU A 62 -0.18 15.47 8.96
C LEU A 62 -0.54 16.67 9.85
N PHE A 63 -1.16 16.42 11.00
CA PHE A 63 -1.72 17.47 11.86
C PHE A 63 -0.97 17.64 13.19
N GLY A 64 -0.11 16.69 13.58
CA GLY A 64 0.63 16.70 14.84
C GLY A 64 -0.23 16.43 16.08
N ASP A 65 -1.52 16.17 15.89
CA ASP A 65 -2.48 15.76 16.92
C ASP A 65 -3.61 14.96 16.26
N VAL A 66 -4.13 13.99 17.01
CA VAL A 66 -5.21 13.10 16.62
C VAL A 66 -6.55 13.51 17.23
N PHE A 67 -6.67 14.73 17.75
CA PHE A 67 -7.89 15.31 18.33
C PHE A 67 -8.50 14.44 19.43
N GLY A 68 -7.65 13.79 20.24
CA GLY A 68 -8.06 12.88 21.30
C GLY A 68 -8.50 11.49 20.84
N TRP A 69 -8.37 11.14 19.55
CA TRP A 69 -8.49 9.76 19.10
C TRP A 69 -7.36 8.93 19.68
N THR A 70 -7.65 7.70 20.12
CA THR A 70 -6.64 6.74 20.61
C THR A 70 -6.82 5.38 19.96
N LEU A 71 -5.72 4.66 19.77
CA LEU A 71 -5.69 3.28 19.31
C LEU A 71 -5.87 2.34 20.52
N THR A 72 -7.12 2.21 20.96
CA THR A 72 -7.58 1.19 21.92
C THR A 72 -8.32 0.07 21.20
#